data_AF-X0WDT3-F1
#
_entry.id   AF-X0WDT3-F1
#
_cell.length_a   1.000
_cell.length_b   1.000
_cell.length_c   1.000
_cell.angle_alpha   90.00
_cell.angle_beta   90.00
_cell.angle_gamma   90.00
#
_symmetry.space_group_name_H-M   'P 1'
#
loop_
_entity.id
_entity.type
_entity.pdbx_description
1 polymer ?
#
loop_
_entity_poly.entity_id
_entity_poly.type
_entity_poly.pdbx_seq_one_letter_code
_entity_poly.pdbx_strand_id
1 'polypeptide(L)'
;MRFKDAVEIIRPVNCLMGALTVIIGLLNTRLGIPLDRFFINIILGVFIYIFIAASGMVINDIYDLEIDKINRPERPIPRGSITLKQAKILFIIYLCFGLFLSILNTIFFSLSILNFVLVSFFGFIGWV
;
A
#
# COMPACT_ATOMS: atom_id res chain seq x y z
N MET A 1 19.76 3.11 4.91
CA MET A 1 18.46 3.66 5.31
C MET A 1 18.22 3.38 6.79
N ARG A 2 17.86 4.39 7.59
CA ARG A 2 17.44 4.16 8.98
C ARG A 2 15.97 3.73 8.99
N PHE A 3 15.55 3.02 10.03
CA PHE A 3 14.14 2.59 10.17
C PHE A 3 13.15 3.77 10.07
N LYS A 4 13.50 4.91 10.68
CA LYS A 4 12.71 6.14 10.61
C LYS A 4 12.44 6.59 9.17
N ASP A 5 13.45 6.55 8.29
CA ASP A 5 13.30 6.96 6.89
C ASP A 5 12.34 6.03 6.14
N ALA A 6 12.41 4.73 6.42
CA ALA A 6 11.53 3.72 5.83
C ALA A 6 10.06 3.91 6.24
N VAL A 7 9.81 4.39 7.46
CA VAL A 7 8.47 4.73 7.93
C VAL A 7 8.01 6.08 7.36
N GLU A 8 8.91 7.05 7.23
CA GLU A 8 8.59 8.38 6.73
C GLU A 8 8.15 8.36 5.26
N ILE A 9 8.85 7.60 4.41
CA ILE A 9 8.56 7.52 2.96
C ILE A 9 7.16 6.96 2.66
N ILE A 10 6.65 6.07 3.52
CA ILE A 10 5.31 5.49 3.37
C ILE A 10 4.20 6.34 4.00
N ARG A 11 4.50 7.57 4.45
CA ARG A 11 3.55 8.57 5.02
C ARG A 11 2.39 7.90 5.80
N PRO A 12 2.65 7.35 7.00
CA PRO A 12 1.77 6.40 7.68
C PRO A 12 0.36 6.94 7.97
N VAL A 13 0.22 8.26 8.13
CA VAL A 13 -1.10 8.91 8.28
C VAL A 13 -1.96 8.71 7.03
N ASN A 14 -1.39 8.80 5.83
CA ASN A 14 -2.13 8.57 4.57
C ASN A 14 -2.55 7.11 4.44
N CYS A 15 -1.66 6.18 4.80
CA CYS A 15 -1.99 4.75 4.88
C CYS A 15 -3.12 4.48 5.87
N LEU A 16 -3.07 5.09 7.05
CA LEU A 16 -4.10 4.94 8.08
C LEU A 16 -5.45 5.49 7.61
N MET A 17 -5.47 6.69 7.02
CA MET A 17 -6.71 7.31 6.54
C MET A 17 -7.43 6.42 5.51
N GLY A 18 -6.72 5.83 4.56
CA GLY A 18 -7.37 4.92 3.61
C GLY A 18 -7.64 3.53 4.18
N ALA A 19 -6.89 3.05 5.17
CA ALA A 19 -7.26 1.83 5.89
C ALA A 19 -8.62 1.98 6.60
N LEU A 20 -8.93 3.17 7.14
CA LEU A 20 -10.24 3.46 7.72
C LEU A 20 -11.37 3.36 6.70
N THR A 21 -11.16 3.79 5.44
CA THR A 21 -12.21 3.67 4.41
C THR A 21 -12.49 2.22 4.04
N VAL A 22 -11.46 1.36 4.04
CA VAL A 22 -11.63 -0.10 3.88
C VAL A 22 -12.48 -0.68 5.01
N ILE A 23 -12.21 -0.29 6.26
CA ILE A 23 -12.99 -0.75 7.42
C ILE A 23 -14.46 -0.31 7.28
N ILE A 24 -14.72 0.94 6.93
CA ILE A 24 -16.09 1.46 6.71
C ILE A 24 -16.80 0.65 5.62
N GLY A 25 -16.12 0.39 4.50
CA GLY A 25 -16.66 -0.43 3.42
C GLY A 25 -17.06 -1.83 3.88
N LEU A 26 -16.18 -2.51 4.62
CA LEU A 26 -16.45 -3.85 5.16
C LEU A 26 -17.59 -3.85 6.18
N LEU A 27 -17.66 -2.85 7.07
CA LEU A 27 -18.75 -2.73 8.04
C LEU A 27 -20.11 -2.59 7.35
N ASN A 28 -20.17 -1.85 6.24
CA ASN A 28 -21.39 -1.69 5.45
C ASN A 28 -21.82 -2.97 4.71
N THR A 29 -20.90 -3.93 4.49
CA THR A 29 -21.17 -5.18 3.76
C THR A 29 -21.12 -6.43 4.65
N ARG A 30 -21.24 -6.29 5.98
CA ARG A 30 -21.05 -7.40 6.93
C ARG A 30 -22.21 -8.41 6.98
N LEU A 31 -23.42 -8.05 6.53
CA LEU A 31 -24.63 -8.86 6.74
C LEU A 31 -24.45 -10.30 6.26
N GLY A 32 -24.73 -11.26 7.14
CA GLY A 32 -24.62 -12.70 6.84
C GLY A 32 -23.20 -13.30 6.96
N ILE A 33 -22.19 -12.51 7.33
CA ILE A 33 -20.81 -12.99 7.50
C ILE A 33 -20.52 -13.33 8.98
N PRO A 34 -20.01 -14.54 9.29
CA PRO A 34 -19.53 -14.90 10.62
C PRO A 34 -18.47 -13.92 11.16
N LEU A 35 -18.47 -13.67 12.47
CA LEU A 35 -17.60 -12.67 13.10
C LEU A 35 -16.10 -12.98 12.92
N ASP A 36 -15.70 -14.23 13.08
CA ASP A 36 -14.33 -14.71 12.88
C ASP A 36 -13.83 -14.43 11.45
N ARG A 37 -14.64 -14.78 10.45
CA ARG A 37 -14.37 -14.51 9.04
C ARG A 37 -14.32 -13.00 8.76
N PHE A 38 -15.22 -12.25 9.39
CA PHE A 38 -15.27 -10.80 9.25
C PHE A 38 -14.00 -10.12 9.78
N PHE A 39 -13.51 -10.50 10.96
CA PHE A 39 -12.28 -9.96 11.53
C PHE A 39 -11.06 -10.29 10.66
N ILE A 40 -10.95 -11.51 10.16
CA ILE A 40 -9.88 -11.90 9.23
C ILE A 40 -9.94 -11.05 7.96
N ASN A 41 -11.14 -10.78 7.43
CA ASN A 41 -11.31 -9.96 6.24
C ASN A 41 -10.89 -8.50 6.47
N ILE A 42 -11.22 -7.92 7.64
CA ILE A 42 -10.76 -6.59 8.02
C ILE A 42 -9.25 -6.53 8.06
N ILE A 43 -8.61 -7.48 8.76
CA ILE A 43 -7.15 -7.50 8.91
C ILE A 43 -6.50 -7.57 7.53
N LEU A 44 -6.90 -8.53 6.70
CA LEU A 44 -6.35 -8.69 5.35
C LEU A 44 -6.60 -7.44 4.48
N GLY A 45 -7.83 -6.92 4.45
CA GLY A 45 -8.17 -5.73 3.67
C GLY A 45 -7.36 -4.50 4.05
N VAL A 46 -7.19 -4.26 5.36
CA VAL A 46 -6.37 -3.15 5.87
C VAL A 46 -4.90 -3.31 5.45
N PHE A 47 -4.32 -4.50 5.64
CA PHE A 47 -2.93 -4.71 5.26
C PHE A 47 -2.71 -4.64 3.75
N ILE A 48 -3.61 -5.22 2.94
CA ILE A 48 -3.58 -5.08 1.47
C ILE A 48 -3.52 -3.59 1.10
N TYR A 49 -4.43 -2.78 1.64
CA TYR A 49 -4.45 -1.35 1.36
C TYR A 49 -3.15 -0.66 1.77
N ILE A 50 -2.68 -0.88 3.00
CA ILE A 50 -1.45 -0.23 3.50
C ILE A 50 -0.26 -0.54 2.60
N PHE A 51 -0.09 -1.80 2.18
CA PHE A 51 1.03 -2.19 1.33
C PHE A 51 0.94 -1.62 -0.09
N ILE A 52 -0.26 -1.57 -0.68
CA ILE A 52 -0.45 -0.97 -2.01
C ILE A 52 -0.31 0.55 -1.97
N ALA A 53 -0.82 1.20 -0.92
CA ALA A 53 -0.64 2.64 -0.73
C ALA A 53 0.84 2.99 -0.48
N ALA A 54 1.55 2.18 0.31
CA ALA A 54 2.98 2.35 0.56
C ALA A 54 3.80 2.20 -0.73
N SER A 55 3.51 1.21 -1.58
CA SER A 55 4.18 1.09 -2.88
C SER A 55 3.91 2.31 -3.76
N GLY A 56 2.65 2.76 -3.84
CA GLY A 56 2.24 3.97 -4.55
C GLY A 56 2.97 5.24 -4.08
N MET A 57 3.19 5.39 -2.78
CA MET A 57 3.94 6.56 -2.27
C MET A 57 5.43 6.51 -2.61
N VAL A 58 6.05 5.33 -2.51
CA VAL A 58 7.46 5.18 -2.83
C VAL A 58 7.72 5.43 -4.32
N ILE A 59 6.86 4.94 -5.21
CA ILE A 59 7.03 5.15 -6.65
C ILE A 59 6.79 6.60 -7.05
N ASN A 60 5.82 7.28 -6.42
CA ASN A 60 5.62 8.71 -6.61
C ASN A 60 6.87 9.52 -6.21
N ASP A 61 7.49 9.22 -5.06
CA ASP A 61 8.73 9.89 -4.64
C ASP A 61 9.92 9.62 -5.59
N ILE A 62 9.93 8.45 -6.26
CA ILE A 62 10.96 8.13 -7.26
C ILE A 62 10.77 8.98 -8.52
N TYR A 63 9.53 9.09 -9.02
CA TYR A 63 9.22 9.87 -10.23
C TYR A 63 9.35 11.38 -9.99
N ASP A 64 8.94 11.85 -8.82
CA ASP A 64 8.99 13.25 -8.44
C ASP A 64 10.38 13.72 -8.00
N LEU A 65 11.42 12.87 -8.04
CA LEU A 65 12.74 13.18 -7.47
C LEU A 65 13.29 14.56 -7.87
N GLU A 66 13.31 14.89 -9.16
CA GLU A 66 13.88 16.17 -9.62
C GLU A 66 13.01 17.37 -9.19
N ILE A 67 11.69 17.18 -9.11
CA ILE A 67 10.74 18.20 -8.67
C ILE A 67 10.88 18.40 -7.14
N ASP A 68 10.97 17.30 -6.39
CA ASP A 68 11.07 17.29 -4.94
C ASP A 68 12.42 17.81 -4.45
N LYS A 69 13.52 17.70 -5.22
CA LYS A 69 14.78 18.38 -4.89
C LYS A 69 14.61 19.90 -4.74
N ILE A 70 13.67 20.49 -5.48
CA ILE A 70 13.39 21.92 -5.45
C ILE A 70 12.28 22.22 -4.44
N ASN A 71 11.17 21.47 -4.50
CA ASN A 71 9.96 21.80 -3.75
C ASN A 71 9.91 21.21 -2.33
N ARG A 72 10.54 20.05 -2.11
CA ARG A 72 10.46 19.24 -0.89
C ARG A 72 11.80 18.56 -0.58
N PRO A 73 12.90 19.33 -0.45
CA PRO A 73 14.25 18.77 -0.28
C PRO A 73 14.40 17.96 1.01
N GLU A 74 13.50 18.14 1.98
CA GLU A 74 13.44 17.38 3.23
C GLU A 74 12.93 15.94 3.08
N ARG A 75 12.39 15.56 1.91
CA ARG A 75 11.92 14.19 1.68
C ARG A 75 13.06 13.17 1.72
N PRO A 76 12.79 11.89 2.08
CA PRO A 76 13.83 10.88 2.24
C PRO A 76 14.73 10.64 1.01
N ILE A 77 14.16 10.65 -0.21
CA ILE A 77 14.95 10.42 -1.43
C ILE A 77 15.79 11.67 -1.80
N PRO A 78 15.22 12.90 -1.92
CA PRO A 78 16.00 14.10 -2.22
C PRO A 78 17.11 14.40 -1.20
N ARG A 79 16.85 14.23 0.10
CA ARG A 79 17.86 14.45 1.16
C ARG A 79 18.93 13.34 1.23
N GLY A 80 18.79 12.29 0.43
CA GLY A 80 19.73 11.18 0.34
C GLY A 80 19.68 10.17 1.49
N SER A 81 18.67 10.21 2.37
CA SER A 81 18.53 9.21 3.45
C SER A 81 18.03 7.85 2.94
N ILE A 82 17.37 7.85 1.78
CA ILE A 82 17.01 6.68 0.98
C ILE A 82 17.60 6.83 -0.42
N THR A 83 18.40 5.87 -0.86
CA THR A 83 18.91 5.87 -2.24
C THR A 83 17.83 5.43 -3.22
N LEU A 84 17.91 5.85 -4.49
CA LEU A 84 16.99 5.38 -5.55
C LEU A 84 16.92 3.84 -5.64
N LYS A 85 18.04 3.15 -5.43
CA LYS A 85 18.07 1.67 -5.39
C LYS A 85 17.26 1.12 -4.21
N GLN A 86 17.40 1.72 -3.03
CA GLN A 86 16.62 1.33 -1.84
C GLN A 86 15.13 1.61 -2.03
N ALA A 87 14.78 2.76 -2.61
CA ALA A 87 13.39 3.10 -2.91
C ALA A 87 12.77 2.09 -3.89
N LYS A 88 13.45 1.72 -4.98
CA LYS A 88 12.97 0.69 -5.91
C LYS A 88 12.76 -0.67 -5.24
N ILE A 89 13.66 -1.06 -4.35
CA ILE A 89 13.51 -2.31 -3.58
C ILE A 89 12.28 -2.22 -2.65
N LEU A 90 12.10 -1.12 -1.92
CA LEU A 90 10.93 -0.91 -1.06
C LEU A 90 9.62 -0.96 -1.85
N PHE A 91 9.58 -0.29 -3.01
CA PHE A 91 8.45 -0.34 -3.92
C PHE A 91 8.07 -1.79 -4.28
N ILE A 92 9.04 -2.58 -4.75
CA ILE A 92 8.81 -3.99 -5.13
C ILE A 92 8.34 -4.80 -3.92
N ILE A 93 8.97 -4.63 -2.76
CA ILE A 93 8.59 -5.33 -1.53
C ILE A 93 7.13 -5.04 -1.19
N TYR A 94 6.76 -3.76 -1.07
CA TYR A 94 5.40 -3.37 -0.70
C TYR A 94 4.38 -3.83 -1.74
N LEU A 95 4.68 -3.71 -3.03
CA LEU A 95 3.80 -4.18 -4.09
C LEU A 95 3.59 -5.71 -4.01
N CYS A 96 4.66 -6.49 -3.89
CA CYS A 96 4.58 -7.95 -3.80
C CYS A 96 3.82 -8.40 -2.55
N PHE A 97 4.03 -7.76 -1.39
CA PHE A 97 3.28 -8.07 -0.18
C PHE A 97 1.79 -7.75 -0.32
N GLY A 98 1.44 -6.59 -0.89
CA GLY A 98 0.05 -6.22 -1.15
C GLY A 98 -0.66 -7.20 -2.09
N LEU A 99 0.00 -7.59 -3.19
CA LEU A 99 -0.52 -8.57 -4.14
C LEU A 99 -0.64 -9.97 -3.52
N PHE A 100 0.36 -10.40 -2.76
CA PHE A 100 0.33 -11.69 -2.07
C PHE A 100 -0.86 -11.77 -1.11
N LEU A 101 -1.07 -10.74 -0.29
CA LEU A 101 -2.23 -10.68 0.61
C LEU A 101 -3.56 -10.62 -0.15
N SER A 102 -3.62 -9.93 -1.29
CA SER A 102 -4.80 -9.89 -2.16
C SER A 102 -5.16 -11.28 -2.70
N ILE A 103 -4.16 -12.05 -3.12
CA ILE A 103 -4.32 -13.45 -3.54
C ILE A 103 -4.84 -14.30 -2.37
N LEU A 104 -4.21 -14.20 -1.20
CA LEU A 104 -4.64 -14.94 -0.01
C LEU A 104 -6.08 -14.61 0.38
N ASN A 105 -6.45 -13.33 0.37
CA ASN A 105 -7.81 -12.88 0.67
C ASN A 105 -8.81 -13.40 -0.36
N THR A 106 -8.46 -13.38 -1.64
CA THR A 106 -9.28 -13.92 -2.72
C THR A 106 -9.54 -15.41 -2.56
N ILE A 107 -8.50 -16.20 -2.23
CA ILE A 107 -8.62 -17.65 -2.01
C ILE A 107 -9.46 -17.93 -0.75
N PHE A 108 -9.14 -17.28 0.37
CA PHE A 108 -9.78 -17.54 1.67
C PHE A 108 -11.28 -17.23 1.67
N PHE A 109 -11.68 -16.16 0.99
CA PHE A 109 -13.08 -15.73 0.91
C PHE A 109 -13.78 -16.13 -0.40
N SER A 110 -13.09 -16.87 -1.28
CA SER A 110 -13.60 -17.25 -2.62
C SER A 110 -14.13 -16.04 -3.41
N LEU A 111 -13.39 -14.93 -3.36
CA LEU A 111 -13.76 -13.69 -4.05
C LEU A 111 -13.55 -13.82 -5.55
N SER A 112 -14.20 -12.95 -6.31
CA SER A 112 -13.97 -12.85 -7.76
C SER A 112 -12.53 -12.45 -8.07
N ILE A 113 -12.01 -12.95 -9.20
CA ILE A 113 -10.72 -12.55 -9.79
C ILE A 113 -10.61 -11.03 -9.94
N LEU A 114 -11.75 -10.33 -10.04
CA LEU A 114 -11.84 -8.88 -10.12
C LEU A 114 -11.10 -8.19 -8.97
N ASN A 115 -11.10 -8.75 -7.75
CA ASN A 115 -10.36 -8.17 -6.62
C ASN A 115 -8.86 -8.09 -6.94
N PHE A 116 -8.26 -9.21 -7.35
CA PHE A 116 -6.86 -9.27 -7.74
C PHE A 116 -6.54 -8.37 -8.94
N VAL A 117 -7.43 -8.32 -9.94
CA VAL A 117 -7.27 -7.45 -11.11
C VAL A 117 -7.24 -5.98 -10.71
N LEU A 118 -8.15 -5.54 -9.83
CA LEU A 118 -8.18 -4.16 -9.34
C LEU A 118 -6.91 -3.80 -8.57
N VAL A 119 -6.45 -4.67 -7.65
CA VAL A 119 -5.22 -4.43 -6.90
C VAL A 119 -4.00 -4.35 -7.83
N SER A 120 -3.92 -5.25 -8.80
CA SER A 120 -2.84 -5.24 -9.80
C SER A 120 -2.87 -3.98 -10.67
N PHE A 121 -4.06 -3.53 -11.06
CA PHE A 121 -4.24 -2.31 -11.84
C PHE A 121 -3.80 -1.07 -11.06
N PHE A 122 -4.17 -0.93 -9.78
CA PHE A 122 -3.70 0.18 -8.94
C PHE A 122 -2.18 0.14 -8.72
N GLY A 123 -1.61 -1.06 -8.54
CA GLY A 123 -0.16 -1.23 -8.47
C GLY A 123 0.56 -0.84 -9.77
N PHE A 124 -0.05 -1.15 -10.92
CA PHE A 124 0.47 -0.80 -12.24
C PHE A 124 0.36 0.69 -12.56
N ILE A 125 -0.76 1.34 -12.23
CA ILE A 125 -0.92 2.80 -12.43
C ILE A 125 0.15 3.57 -11.68
N GLY A 126 0.52 3.15 -10.46
CA GLY A 126 1.60 3.81 -9.74
C GLY A 126 2.95 3.76 -10.49
N TRP A 127 3.12 2.79 -11.39
CA TRP A 127 4.34 2.62 -12.17
C TRP A 127 4.34 3.36 -13.52
N VAL A 128 3.18 3.69 -14.10
CA VAL A 128 3.08 4.35 -15.43
C VAL A 128 2.90 5.84 -15.27
#